data_AF-A0A1B3BB97-F1
#
_entry.id   AF-A0A1B3BB97-F1
#
_cell.length_a   1.000
_cell.length_b   1.000
_cell.length_c   1.000
_cell.angle_alpha   90.00
_cell.angle_beta   90.00
_cell.angle_gamma   90.00
#
_symmetry.space_group_name_H-M   'P 1'
#
loop_
_entity.id
_entity.type
_entity.pdbx_description
1 polymer ?
#
loop_
_entity_poly.entity_id
_entity_poly.type
_entity_poly.pdbx_seq_one_letter_code
_entity_poly.pdbx_strand_id
1 'polypeptide(L)'
;MSDFNILHNPRCSKSRQTLALLEENGIQPTVIEYLKTPPSEKELSGIIKNLGVSARDILRTKEAEYKEAGLDNKELTDEQVINLMVQYPKVIERPIVFNETVAAVGRPPENVLDIIK
;
A
#
# COMPACT_ATOMS: atom_id res chain seq x y z
N MET A 1 -4.95 4.93 -21.29
CA MET A 1 -3.71 4.95 -20.51
C MET A 1 -4.14 4.60 -19.10
N SER A 2 -3.66 3.49 -18.55
CA SER A 2 -4.02 3.12 -17.18
C SER A 2 -3.13 3.92 -16.24
N ASP A 3 -3.69 4.94 -15.61
CA ASP A 3 -2.97 5.77 -14.63
C ASP A 3 -2.78 4.95 -13.34
N PHE A 4 -1.59 4.36 -13.19
CA PHE A 4 -1.20 3.67 -11.97
C PHE A 4 -0.67 4.67 -10.94
N ASN A 5 -0.90 4.36 -9.67
CA ASN A 5 -0.38 5.07 -8.52
C ASN A 5 0.49 4.11 -7.71
N ILE A 6 1.53 4.62 -7.07
CA ILE A 6 2.40 3.84 -6.19
C ILE A 6 2.57 4.54 -4.86
N LEU A 7 2.19 3.85 -3.77
CA LEU A 7 2.56 4.24 -2.41
C LEU A 7 4.04 3.93 -2.21
N HIS A 8 4.86 4.96 -2.40
CA HIS A 8 6.30 4.85 -2.49
C HIS A 8 7.00 5.34 -1.21
N ASN A 9 8.07 4.64 -0.83
CA ASN A 9 9.00 5.12 0.18
C ASN A 9 10.43 5.04 -0.39
N PRO A 10 11.08 6.20 -0.67
CA PRO A 10 12.41 6.25 -1.27
C PRO A 10 13.49 5.51 -0.45
N ARG A 11 13.30 5.36 0.86
CA ARG A 11 14.24 4.67 1.76
C ARG A 11 14.10 3.14 1.71
N CYS A 12 13.09 2.60 1.03
CA CYS A 12 12.83 1.17 0.96
C CYS A 12 13.32 0.60 -0.38
N SER A 13 14.30 -0.31 -0.34
CA SER A 13 14.85 -0.94 -1.54
C SER A 13 13.78 -1.64 -2.39
N LYS A 14 12.83 -2.35 -1.77
CA LYS A 14 11.72 -3.00 -2.49
C LYS A 14 10.81 -1.99 -3.19
N SER A 15 10.56 -0.84 -2.55
CA SER A 15 9.77 0.24 -3.14
C SER A 15 10.43 0.87 -4.37
N ARG A 16 11.75 1.06 -4.33
CA ARG A 16 12.53 1.53 -5.49
C ARG A 16 12.58 0.49 -6.61
N GLN A 17 12.75 -0.79 -6.26
CA GLN A 17 12.73 -1.89 -7.25
C GLN A 17 11.37 -1.97 -7.96
N THR A 18 10.27 -1.85 -7.22
CA THR A 18 8.92 -1.83 -7.82
C THR A 18 8.70 -0.64 -8.73
N LEU A 19 9.15 0.57 -8.35
CA LEU A 19 9.03 1.75 -9.21
C LEU A 19 9.80 1.55 -10.52
N ALA A 20 11.07 1.13 -10.42
CA ALA A 20 11.89 0.85 -11.59
C ALA A 20 11.25 -0.21 -12.50
N LEU A 21 10.70 -1.28 -11.91
CA LEU A 21 10.03 -2.34 -12.66
C LEU A 21 8.81 -1.82 -13.45
N LEU A 22 8.04 -0.89 -12.88
CA LEU A 22 6.94 -0.24 -13.60
C LEU A 22 7.46 0.58 -14.79
N GLU A 23 8.50 1.40 -14.55
CA GLU A 23 9.13 2.23 -15.57
C GLU A 23 9.73 1.38 -16.72
N GLU A 24 10.37 0.25 -16.40
CA GLU A 24 10.91 -0.71 -17.37
C GLU A 24 9.81 -1.34 -18.25
N ASN A 25 8.59 -1.45 -17.74
CA ASN A 25 7.42 -1.91 -18.50
C ASN A 25 6.66 -0.75 -19.19
N GLY A 26 7.25 0.45 -19.26
CA GLY A 26 6.67 1.60 -19.92
C GLY A 26 5.54 2.29 -19.14
N ILE A 27 5.38 1.97 -17.86
CA ILE A 27 4.38 2.57 -16.98
C ILE A 27 5.05 3.62 -16.11
N GLN A 28 4.55 4.84 -16.17
CA GLN A 28 4.97 5.94 -15.31
C GLN A 28 3.90 6.15 -14.24
N PRO A 29 4.02 5.51 -13.06
CA PRO A 29 3.02 5.65 -12.03
C PRO A 29 3.15 7.01 -11.33
N THR A 30 2.03 7.51 -10.81
CA THR A 30 2.05 8.66 -9.89
C THR A 30 2.64 8.21 -8.56
N VAL A 31 3.77 8.81 -8.18
CA VAL A 31 4.49 8.49 -6.95
C VAL A 31 3.87 9.25 -5.78
N ILE A 32 3.25 8.51 -4.86
CA ILE A 32 2.62 9.07 -3.65
C ILE A 32 3.51 8.73 -2.44
N GLU A 33 4.11 9.76 -1.84
CA GLU A 33 4.84 9.63 -0.58
C GLU A 33 3.86 9.48 0.59
N TYR A 34 3.30 8.26 0.76
CA TYR A 34 2.23 7.97 1.73
C TYR A 34 2.57 8.33 3.19
N LEU A 35 3.85 8.48 3.53
CA LEU A 35 4.28 8.96 4.85
C LEU A 35 4.09 10.47 5.06
N LYS A 36 4.06 11.26 3.98
CA LYS A 36 3.82 12.70 4.00
C LYS A 36 2.37 13.02 3.65
N THR A 37 1.85 12.33 2.64
CA THR A 37 0.48 12.48 2.13
C THR A 37 -0.22 11.13 2.25
N PRO A 38 -0.66 10.74 3.46
CA PRO A 38 -1.36 9.47 3.66
C PRO A 38 -2.65 9.44 2.83
N PRO A 39 -3.02 8.27 2.29
CA PRO A 39 -4.30 8.11 1.62
C PRO A 39 -5.45 8.35 2.61
N SER A 40 -6.57 8.86 2.11
CA SER A 40 -7.81 8.95 2.91
C SER A 40 -8.35 7.55 3.21
N GLU A 41 -9.23 7.42 4.22
CA GLU A 41 -9.88 6.14 4.56
C GLU A 41 -10.61 5.53 3.35
N LYS A 42 -11.30 6.36 2.57
CA LYS A 42 -11.98 5.92 1.34
C LYS A 42 -11.02 5.37 0.30
N GLU A 43 -9.89 6.05 0.10
CA GLU A 43 -8.85 5.62 -0.85
C GLU A 43 -8.23 4.31 -0.39
N LEU A 44 -7.85 4.22 0.90
CA LEU A 44 -7.24 3.03 1.46
C LEU A 44 -8.21 1.83 1.44
N SER A 45 -9.48 2.06 1.76
CA SER A 45 -10.54 1.05 1.66
C SER A 45 -10.70 0.55 0.22
N GLY A 46 -10.69 1.45 -0.77
CA GLY A 46 -10.71 1.10 -2.18
C GLY A 46 -9.50 0.25 -2.60
N ILE A 47 -8.30 0.65 -2.18
CA ILE A 47 -7.05 -0.11 -2.44
C ILE A 47 -7.14 -1.52 -1.85
N ILE A 48 -7.56 -1.66 -0.58
CA ILE A 48 -7.71 -2.96 0.09
C ILE A 48 -8.73 -3.83 -0.64
N LYS A 49 -9.85 -3.25 -1.06
CA LYS A 49 -10.88 -3.96 -1.83
C LYS A 49 -10.32 -4.44 -3.18
N ASN A 50 -9.55 -3.61 -3.87
CA ASN A 50 -8.93 -3.96 -5.15
C ASN A 50 -7.80 -5.00 -5.01
N LEU A 51 -7.16 -5.06 -3.83
CA LEU A 51 -6.19 -6.12 -3.49
C LEU A 51 -6.89 -7.46 -3.22
N GLY A 52 -8.18 -7.45 -2.86
CA GLY A 52 -8.92 -8.66 -2.49
C GLY A 52 -8.46 -9.30 -1.18
N VAL A 53 -7.86 -8.51 -0.28
CA VAL A 53 -7.35 -8.95 1.03
C VAL A 53 -8.02 -8.16 2.16
N SER A 54 -7.85 -8.59 3.41
CA SER A 54 -8.34 -7.83 4.57
C SER A 54 -7.39 -6.68 4.90
N ALA A 55 -7.85 -5.65 5.63
CA ALA A 55 -7.02 -4.52 6.01
C ALA A 55 -5.80 -4.97 6.83
N ARG A 56 -5.94 -6.08 7.57
CA ARG A 56 -4.86 -6.67 8.37
C ARG A 56 -3.75 -7.32 7.55
N ASP A 57 -4.05 -7.83 6.35
CA ASP A 57 -3.04 -8.46 5.49
C ASP A 57 -2.00 -7.44 4.98
N ILE A 58 -2.37 -6.16 4.95
CA ILE A 58 -1.48 -5.07 4.58
C ILE A 58 -0.92 -4.30 5.79
N LEU A 59 -0.97 -4.88 6.99
CA LEU A 59 -0.36 -4.31 8.18
C LEU A 59 1.09 -4.76 8.37
N ARG A 60 1.96 -3.78 8.64
CA ARG A 60 3.35 -4.00 9.03
C ARG A 60 3.45 -4.23 10.53
N THR A 61 3.36 -5.50 10.92
CA THR A 61 3.45 -5.93 12.33
C THR A 61 4.81 -5.68 13.00
N LYS A 62 5.84 -5.31 12.23
CA LYS A 62 7.21 -5.09 12.72
C LYS A 62 7.53 -3.64 13.08
N GLU A 63 6.66 -2.68 12.75
CA GLU A 63 6.89 -1.28 13.11
C GLU A 63 6.45 -1.05 14.57
N ALA A 64 7.09 -0.10 15.28
CA ALA A 64 6.73 0.22 16.66
C ALA A 64 5.28 0.75 16.74
N GLU A 65 4.91 1.55 15.74
CA GLU A 65 3.59 2.14 15.59
C GLU A 65 2.47 1.11 15.52
N TYR A 66 2.75 -0.14 15.11
CA TYR A 66 1.75 -1.22 15.12
C TYR A 66 1.24 -1.49 16.54
N LYS A 67 2.14 -1.53 17.52
CA LYS A 67 1.77 -1.72 18.92
C LYS A 67 1.26 -0.44 19.55
N GLU A 68 1.84 0.71 19.22
CA GLU A 68 1.40 2.01 19.75
C GLU A 68 -0.04 2.35 19.32
N ALA A 69 -0.41 2.00 18.09
CA ALA A 69 -1.76 2.19 17.57
C ALA A 69 -2.76 1.12 18.07
N GLY A 70 -2.31 0.10 18.83
CA GLY A 70 -3.17 -0.99 19.29
C GLY A 70 -3.65 -1.92 18.16
N LEU A 71 -2.95 -1.98 17.03
CA LEU A 71 -3.29 -2.81 15.88
C LEU A 71 -3.06 -4.31 16.13
N ASP A 72 -2.47 -4.67 17.27
CA ASP A 72 -2.40 -6.06 17.76
C ASP A 72 -3.75 -6.58 18.26
N ASN A 73 -4.69 -5.67 18.56
CA ASN A 73 -6.03 -6.05 18.99
C ASN A 73 -6.81 -6.72 17.84
N LYS A 74 -7.04 -8.03 17.99
CA LYS A 74 -7.75 -8.84 17.01
C LYS A 74 -9.25 -8.60 16.95
N GLU A 75 -9.81 -7.81 17.85
CA GLU A 75 -11.23 -7.46 17.87
C GLU A 75 -11.56 -6.25 16.99
N LEU A 76 -10.55 -5.51 16.51
CA LEU A 76 -10.75 -4.33 15.64
C LEU A 76 -11.39 -4.71 14.30
N THR A 77 -12.40 -3.97 13.87
CA THR A 77 -12.99 -4.15 12.53
C THR A 77 -12.06 -3.63 11.45
N ASP A 78 -12.25 -4.05 10.19
CA ASP A 78 -11.45 -3.53 9.07
C ASP A 78 -11.56 -2.00 8.95
N GLU A 79 -12.73 -1.41 9.22
CA GLU A 79 -12.91 0.05 9.23
C GLU A 79 -12.05 0.72 10.31
N GLN A 80 -11.99 0.16 11.52
CA GLN A 80 -11.14 0.67 12.60
C GLN A 80 -9.65 0.53 12.26
N VAL A 81 -9.27 -0.61 11.68
CA VAL A 81 -7.90 -0.82 11.19
C VAL A 81 -7.54 0.21 10.14
N ILE A 82 -8.41 0.45 9.15
CA ILE A 82 -8.20 1.46 8.10
C ILE A 82 -8.04 2.85 8.69
N ASN A 83 -8.89 3.26 9.64
CA ASN A 83 -8.77 4.54 10.33
C ASN A 83 -7.41 4.68 11.02
N LEU A 84 -6.97 3.66 11.75
CA LEU A 84 -5.66 3.62 12.39
C LEU A 84 -4.52 3.64 11.37
N MET A 85 -4.66 3.00 10.20
CA MET A 85 -3.67 3.05 9.13
C MET A 85 -3.52 4.46 8.55
N VAL A 86 -4.61 5.22 8.44
CA VAL A 86 -4.56 6.63 8.00
C VAL A 86 -3.88 7.50 9.05
N GLN A 87 -4.15 7.26 10.34
CA GLN A 87 -3.49 7.97 11.45
C GLN A 87 -2.00 7.61 11.57
N TYR A 88 -1.66 6.34 11.34
CA TYR A 88 -0.32 5.78 11.44
C TYR A 88 0.13 5.19 10.11
N PRO A 89 0.41 6.03 9.08
CA PRO A 89 0.70 5.55 7.73
C PRO A 89 1.86 4.56 7.67
N LYS A 90 2.83 4.64 8.58
CA LYS A 90 3.96 3.70 8.65
C LYS A 90 3.56 2.24 8.81
N VAL A 91 2.39 1.95 9.36
CA VAL A 91 1.88 0.58 9.51
C VAL A 91 1.34 0.01 8.20
N ILE A 92 1.13 0.84 7.16
CA ILE A 92 0.70 0.41 5.83
C ILE A 92 1.85 -0.32 5.13
N GLU A 93 1.57 -1.49 4.56
CA GLU A 93 2.53 -2.26 3.79
C GLU A 93 2.99 -1.49 2.53
N ARG A 94 4.25 -1.70 2.12
CA ARG A 94 4.87 -0.92 1.03
C ARG A 94 5.81 -1.75 0.15
N PRO A 95 5.92 -1.48 -1.15
CA PRO A 95 5.09 -0.57 -1.94
C PRO A 95 3.73 -1.21 -2.27
N ILE A 96 2.71 -0.37 -2.45
CA ILE A 96 1.41 -0.78 -3.00
C ILE A 96 1.23 -0.03 -4.31
N VAL A 97 0.98 -0.75 -5.39
CA VAL A 97 0.68 -0.21 -6.71
C VAL A 97 -0.80 -0.44 -6.95
N PHE A 98 -1.51 0.58 -7.43
CA PHE A 98 -2.95 0.50 -7.63
C PHE A 98 -3.41 1.42 -8.74
N ASN A 99 -4.55 1.12 -9.32
CA ASN A 99 -5.32 2.02 -10.17
C ASN A 99 -6.80 1.96 -9.73
N GLU A 100 -7.72 2.48 -10.55
CA GLU A 100 -9.14 2.50 -10.23
C GLU A 100 -9.77 1.10 -10.04
N THR A 101 -9.20 0.05 -10.65
CA THR A 101 -9.80 -1.30 -10.72
C THR A 101 -8.99 -2.41 -10.06
N VAL A 102 -7.67 -2.27 -9.98
CA VAL A 102 -6.74 -3.31 -9.50
C VAL A 102 -5.68 -2.73 -8.57
N ALA A 103 -5.16 -3.57 -7.68
CA ALA A 103 -4.06 -3.22 -6.79
C ALA A 103 -3.17 -4.44 -6.53
N ALA A 104 -1.89 -4.20 -6.24
CA ALA A 104 -0.90 -5.22 -5.92
C ALA A 104 0.14 -4.70 -4.91
N VAL A 105 0.57 -5.56 -3.99
CA VAL A 105 1.68 -5.29 -3.08
C VAL A 105 2.99 -5.74 -3.72
N GLY A 106 3.94 -4.83 -3.93
CA GLY A 106 5.26 -5.11 -4.52
C GLY A 106 6.24 -5.80 -3.56
N ARG A 107 5.79 -6.88 -2.91
CA ARG A 107 6.60 -7.77 -2.07
C ARG A 107 6.30 -9.23 -2.39
N PRO A 108 7.06 -9.86 -3.31
CA PRO A 108 8.17 -9.31 -4.08
C PRO A 108 7.74 -8.24 -5.11
N PRO A 109 8.67 -7.40 -5.61
CA PRO A 109 8.36 -6.35 -6.60
C PRO A 109 7.60 -6.86 -7.81
N GLU A 110 7.90 -8.09 -8.23
CA GLU A 110 7.32 -8.81 -9.37
C GLU A 110 5.81 -9.00 -9.28
N ASN A 111 5.21 -8.98 -8.08
CA ASN A 111 3.76 -9.09 -7.91
C ASN A 111 2.99 -8.00 -8.65
N VAL A 112 3.60 -6.84 -8.87
CA VAL A 112 2.93 -5.74 -9.58
C VAL A 112 2.83 -6.03 -11.08
N LEU A 113 3.63 -6.98 -11.60
CA LEU A 113 3.54 -7.43 -12.98
C LEU A 113 2.17 -8.05 -13.28
N ASP A 114 1.51 -8.64 -12.28
CA ASP A 114 0.19 -9.27 -12.48
C ASP A 114 -0.93 -8.27 -12.74
N ILE A 115 -0.77 -7.01 -12.34
CA ILE A 115 -1.79 -5.96 -12.53
C ILE A 115 -1.50 -5.02 -13.70
N ILE A 116 -0.31 -5.12 -14.31
CA ILE A 116 0.12 -4.26 -15.42
C ILE A 116 0.21 -4.98 -16.77
N LYS A 117 -0.13 -6.29 -16.80
CA LYS A 117 -0.22 -7.09 -18.03
C LYS A 117 -1.34 -6.61 -18.96
#